data_AF-A0AAD6UUZ5-F1
#
_entry.id   AF-A0AAD6UUZ5-F1
#
_cell.length_a   1.000
_cell.length_b   1.000
_cell.length_c   1.000
_cell.angle_alpha   90.00
_cell.angle_beta   90.00
_cell.angle_gamma   90.00
#
_symmetry.space_group_name_H-M   'P 1'
#
loop_
_entity.id
_entity.type
_entity.pdbx_description
1 polymer ?
#
loop_
_entity_poly.entity_id
_entity_poly.type
_entity_poly.pdbx_seq_one_letter_code
_entity_poly.pdbx_strand_id
1 'polypeptide(L)'
;MNGARATKLAKILIYQASLSCLAGACTVRILRTTVDDHIASMTFNNAVDAIVGSLECRKRVLELATKVQLKNDPKLRAALRADEERIAAFLVSIFSSKSDEETVLRLEGDSAQCFLDVVQETLDRGFMMAQEHNRMALRIIRKLSESCDKLPSSLFIVGVNGRDEYPTFGGGFGEIYRASCGDRRVALKRMRYFIRGSDLRRIRLNFCREAFVWKDLHHPNILPFLGIDRDSFPSSLCMVSPWMEHGTVTNYLKTHGYENVDKLLHETAQGLEYLHSRNIVHGDLRGVHTYFQCKYSDHARLECVLG
;
A
#
# COMPACT_ATOMS: atom_id res chain seq x y z
N MET A 1 41.41 4.42 -37.20
CA MET A 1 39.98 4.72 -37.42
C MET A 1 39.17 3.48 -37.08
N ASN A 2 38.58 3.45 -35.88
CA ASN A 2 37.50 2.58 -35.41
C ASN A 2 37.09 3.25 -34.09
N GLY A 3 36.30 4.31 -34.12
CA GLY A 3 34.86 4.17 -34.35
C GLY A 3 34.15 4.13 -33.00
N ALA A 4 34.47 5.11 -32.14
CA ALA A 4 33.85 5.34 -30.85
C ALA A 4 32.36 5.69 -31.05
N ARG A 5 31.51 4.68 -31.16
CA ARG A 5 30.07 4.80 -30.91
C ARG A 5 29.77 4.14 -29.57
N ALA A 6 30.19 4.83 -28.50
CA ALA A 6 29.56 4.64 -27.20
C ALA A 6 28.17 5.28 -27.31
N THR A 7 27.13 4.45 -27.41
CA THR A 7 25.73 4.85 -27.39
C THR A 7 25.48 5.65 -26.11
N LYS A 8 25.31 6.97 -26.23
CA LYS A 8 25.02 7.86 -25.10
C LYS A 8 23.63 7.50 -24.59
N LEU A 9 23.54 6.66 -23.55
CA LEU A 9 22.28 6.35 -22.87
C LEU A 9 21.60 7.67 -22.49
N ALA A 10 20.35 7.85 -22.92
CA ALA A 10 19.55 9.02 -22.57
C ALA A 10 19.30 8.98 -21.05
N LYS A 11 19.93 9.89 -20.31
CA LYS A 11 19.77 10.01 -18.86
C LYS A 11 18.35 10.45 -18.52
N ILE A 12 17.71 9.77 -17.59
CA ILE A 12 16.34 10.11 -17.14
C ILE A 12 16.43 11.17 -16.03
N LEU A 13 15.59 12.20 -16.14
CA LEU A 13 15.45 13.30 -15.18
C LEU A 13 14.01 13.33 -14.64
N ILE A 14 13.87 13.07 -13.35
CA ILE A 14 12.61 13.21 -12.59
C ILE A 14 12.74 14.45 -11.71
N TYR A 15 11.68 15.23 -11.50
CA TYR A 15 11.68 16.45 -10.67
C TYR A 15 12.49 17.64 -11.21
N GLN A 16 13.04 17.58 -12.44
CA GLN A 16 13.77 18.71 -13.03
C GLN A 16 12.90 19.97 -13.16
N ALA A 17 11.63 19.82 -13.55
CA ALA A 17 10.70 20.94 -13.68
C ALA A 17 10.38 21.56 -12.31
N SER A 18 10.12 20.72 -11.31
CA SER A 18 9.89 21.14 -9.92
C SER A 18 11.10 21.87 -9.33
N LEU A 19 12.31 21.34 -9.55
CA LEU A 19 13.57 21.95 -9.11
C LEU A 19 13.84 23.28 -9.85
N SER A 20 13.57 23.35 -11.15
CA SER A 20 13.69 24.60 -11.93
C SER A 20 12.74 25.68 -11.41
N CYS A 21 11.53 25.29 -10.99
CA CYS A 21 10.55 26.19 -10.40
C CYS A 21 11.04 26.76 -9.06
N LEU A 22 11.65 25.92 -8.21
CA LEU A 22 12.29 26.35 -6.96
C LEU A 22 13.49 27.26 -7.19
N ALA A 23 14.37 26.91 -8.15
CA ALA A 23 15.56 27.71 -8.48
C ALA A 23 15.19 29.10 -9.00
N GLY A 24 14.13 29.22 -9.80
CA GLY A 24 13.66 30.50 -10.33
C GLY A 24 13.05 31.43 -9.28
N ALA A 25 12.51 30.87 -8.18
CA ALA A 25 11.91 31.63 -7.09
C ALA A 25 12.88 31.91 -5.91
N CYS A 26 14.01 31.22 -5.86
CA CYS A 26 15.07 31.44 -4.88
C CYS A 26 15.88 32.71 -5.17
N THR A 27 15.72 33.74 -4.34
CA THR A 27 16.60 34.92 -4.32
C THR A 27 17.94 34.65 -3.64
N VAL A 28 18.04 33.55 -2.88
CA VAL A 28 19.25 33.15 -2.14
C VAL A 28 20.16 32.30 -3.03
N ARG A 29 21.30 32.87 -3.44
CA ARG A 29 22.28 32.27 -4.36
C ARG A 29 22.75 30.87 -3.91
N ILE A 30 22.90 30.64 -2.61
CA ILE A 30 23.32 29.36 -2.03
C ILE A 30 22.29 28.26 -2.30
N LEU A 31 20.99 28.55 -2.10
CA LEU A 31 19.91 27.59 -2.34
C LEU A 31 19.80 27.24 -3.82
N ARG A 32 20.06 28.20 -4.72
CA ARG A 32 20.08 27.95 -6.17
C ARG A 32 21.20 27.00 -6.58
N THR A 33 22.43 27.21 -6.10
CA THR A 33 23.54 26.28 -6.35
C THR A 33 23.26 24.88 -5.79
N THR A 34 22.66 24.77 -4.61
CA THR A 34 22.26 23.47 -4.05
C THR A 34 21.23 22.75 -4.91
N VAL A 35 20.28 23.48 -5.51
CA VAL A 35 19.29 22.91 -6.43
C VAL A 35 19.96 22.45 -7.73
N ASP A 36 20.85 23.25 -8.30
CA ASP A 36 21.54 22.93 -9.56
C ASP A 36 22.50 21.72 -9.41
N ASP A 37 23.27 21.66 -8.32
CA ASP A 37 24.12 20.50 -7.98
C ASP A 37 23.27 19.23 -7.77
N HIS A 38 22.06 19.38 -7.23
CA HIS A 38 21.14 18.27 -7.08
C HIS A 38 20.60 17.78 -8.42
N ILE A 39 20.20 18.69 -9.32
CA ILE A 39 19.76 18.33 -10.68
C ILE A 39 20.88 17.55 -11.41
N ALA A 40 22.14 17.97 -11.26
CA ALA A 40 23.28 17.30 -11.88
C ALA A 40 23.54 15.89 -11.31
N SER A 41 23.28 15.66 -10.01
CA SER A 41 23.42 14.34 -9.38
C SER A 41 22.22 13.40 -9.65
N MET A 42 21.11 13.92 -10.18
CA MET A 42 19.87 13.17 -10.46
C MET A 42 19.77 12.60 -11.87
N THR A 43 20.91 12.29 -12.50
CA THR A 43 20.91 11.59 -13.79
C THR A 43 20.97 10.09 -13.59
N PHE A 44 19.91 9.39 -13.99
CA PHE A 44 19.81 7.94 -13.85
C PHE A 44 20.12 7.22 -15.15
N ASN A 45 20.72 6.03 -15.03
CA ASN A 45 21.17 5.23 -16.17
C ASN A 45 20.05 4.42 -16.82
N ASN A 46 19.01 4.08 -16.05
CA ASN A 46 17.82 3.37 -16.52
C ASN A 46 16.57 3.82 -15.74
N ALA A 47 15.39 3.35 -16.18
CA ALA A 47 14.12 3.72 -15.58
C ALA A 47 13.95 3.21 -14.14
N VAL A 48 14.47 2.02 -13.82
CA VAL A 48 14.40 1.44 -12.47
C VAL A 48 15.18 2.31 -11.48
N ASP A 49 16.41 2.69 -11.81
CA ASP A 49 17.24 3.59 -11.00
C ASP A 49 16.55 4.94 -10.79
N ALA A 50 15.90 5.46 -11.85
CA ALA A 50 15.16 6.71 -11.77
C ALA A 50 13.98 6.62 -10.79
N ILE A 51 13.22 5.53 -10.83
CA ILE A 51 12.13 5.28 -9.88
C ILE A 51 12.66 5.15 -8.46
N VAL A 52 13.71 4.36 -8.22
CA VAL A 52 14.33 4.20 -6.90
C VAL A 52 14.80 5.54 -6.33
N GLY A 53 15.47 6.35 -7.16
CA GLY A 53 15.95 7.67 -6.76
C GLY A 53 14.83 8.70 -6.57
N SER A 54 13.67 8.52 -7.20
CA SER A 54 12.59 9.52 -7.21
C SER A 54 12.06 9.87 -5.82
N LEU A 55 12.06 8.94 -4.86
CA LEU A 55 11.57 9.17 -3.51
C LEU A 55 12.44 10.16 -2.73
N GLU A 56 13.76 10.00 -2.80
CA GLU A 56 14.72 10.90 -2.15
C GLU A 56 14.65 12.31 -2.76
N CYS A 57 14.54 12.36 -4.09
CA CYS A 57 14.37 13.61 -4.82
C CYS A 57 13.11 14.35 -4.40
N ARG A 58 11.99 13.63 -4.27
CA ARG A 58 10.71 14.18 -3.80
C ARG A 58 10.82 14.78 -2.40
N LYS A 59 11.40 14.04 -1.45
CA LYS A 59 11.61 14.52 -0.07
C LYS A 59 12.37 15.83 -0.06
N ARG A 60 13.49 15.89 -0.79
CA ARG A 60 14.32 17.10 -0.90
C ARG A 60 13.58 18.27 -1.55
N VAL A 61 12.83 18.03 -2.63
CA VAL A 61 12.00 19.06 -3.27
C VAL A 61 11.00 19.64 -2.27
N LEU A 62 10.32 18.80 -1.48
CA LEU A 62 9.35 19.26 -0.48
C LEU A 62 10.01 19.98 0.71
N GLU A 63 11.18 19.54 1.15
CA GLU A 63 11.98 20.23 2.17
C GLU A 63 12.40 21.62 1.71
N LEU A 64 12.94 21.72 0.49
CA LEU A 64 13.33 22.99 -0.11
C LEU A 64 12.12 23.90 -0.29
N ALA A 65 11.01 23.39 -0.84
CA ALA A 65 9.76 24.12 -0.99
C ALA A 65 9.24 24.70 0.33
N THR A 66 9.42 23.98 1.43
CA THR A 66 9.08 24.46 2.77
C THR A 66 10.02 25.57 3.22
N LYS A 67 11.33 25.41 3.05
CA LYS A 67 12.34 26.42 3.38
C LYS A 67 12.14 27.73 2.63
N VAL A 68 11.72 27.66 1.36
CA VAL A 68 11.48 28.83 0.51
C VAL A 68 10.02 29.34 0.54
N GLN A 69 9.17 28.76 1.40
CA GLN A 69 7.76 29.14 1.58
C GLN A 69 6.89 29.00 0.31
N LEU A 70 7.25 28.12 -0.63
CA LEU A 70 6.51 27.87 -1.87
C LEU A 70 5.64 26.61 -1.83
N LYS A 71 5.42 26.01 -0.65
CA LYS A 71 4.60 24.80 -0.50
C LYS A 71 3.21 24.91 -1.15
N ASN A 72 2.65 26.12 -1.21
CA ASN A 72 1.34 26.39 -1.78
C ASN A 72 1.38 27.04 -3.17
N ASP A 73 2.56 27.20 -3.76
CA ASP A 73 2.72 27.82 -5.08
C ASP A 73 2.04 26.96 -6.18
N PRO A 74 1.14 27.55 -6.99
CA PRO A 74 0.44 26.80 -8.03
C PRO A 74 1.36 26.21 -9.10
N LYS A 75 2.46 26.88 -9.46
CA LYS A 75 3.39 26.40 -10.48
C LYS A 75 4.18 25.20 -9.96
N LEU A 76 4.63 25.26 -8.70
CA LEU A 76 5.30 24.12 -8.06
C LEU A 76 4.36 22.92 -7.93
N ARG A 77 3.10 23.13 -7.52
CA ARG A 77 2.10 22.05 -7.46
C ARG A 77 1.85 21.42 -8.83
N ALA A 78 1.74 22.22 -9.88
CA ALA A 78 1.59 21.72 -11.25
C ALA A 78 2.82 20.93 -11.72
N ALA A 79 4.02 21.40 -11.41
CA ALA A 79 5.27 20.70 -11.73
C ALA A 79 5.36 19.34 -11.00
N LEU A 80 5.06 19.31 -9.69
CA LEU A 80 5.04 18.09 -8.89
C LEU A 80 4.03 17.07 -9.44
N ARG A 81 2.84 17.52 -9.86
CA ARG A 81 1.83 16.65 -10.48
C ARG A 81 2.31 16.08 -11.81
N ALA A 82 2.97 16.88 -12.65
CA ALA A 82 3.54 16.39 -13.90
C ALA A 82 4.69 15.38 -13.67
N ASP A 83 5.48 15.56 -12.61
CA ASP A 83 6.49 14.58 -12.20
C ASP A 83 5.85 13.26 -11.73
N GLU A 84 4.75 13.31 -10.97
CA GLU A 84 3.98 12.12 -10.57
C GLU A 84 3.39 11.36 -11.77
N GLU A 85 2.82 12.09 -12.74
CA GLU A 85 2.34 11.49 -14.01
C GLU A 85 3.47 10.83 -14.80
N ARG A 86 4.68 11.44 -14.81
CA ARG A 86 5.86 10.86 -15.46
C ARG A 86 6.36 9.62 -14.74
N ILE A 87 6.37 9.61 -13.41
CA ILE A 87 6.70 8.42 -12.61
C ILE A 87 5.74 7.27 -12.94
N ALA A 88 4.43 7.54 -12.99
CA ALA A 88 3.44 6.54 -13.37
C ALA A 88 3.69 5.98 -14.78
N ALA A 89 4.03 6.83 -15.75
CA ALA A 89 4.37 6.41 -17.11
C ALA A 89 5.62 5.50 -17.15
N PHE A 90 6.66 5.83 -16.37
CA PHE A 90 7.85 4.97 -16.25
C PHE A 90 7.54 3.64 -15.60
N LEU A 91 6.71 3.61 -14.56
CA LEU A 91 6.27 2.35 -13.94
C LEU A 91 5.53 1.47 -14.94
N VAL A 92 4.61 2.02 -15.73
CA VAL A 92 3.91 1.26 -16.79
C VAL A 92 4.91 0.70 -17.82
N SER A 93 5.90 1.49 -18.24
CA SER A 93 6.96 1.02 -19.15
C SER A 93 7.78 -0.12 -18.54
N ILE A 94 8.20 0.01 -17.28
CA ILE A 94 8.95 -1.01 -16.54
C ILE A 94 8.14 -2.30 -16.44
N PHE A 95 6.85 -2.19 -16.09
CA PHE A 95 6.00 -3.36 -15.89
C PHE A 95 5.67 -4.10 -17.19
N SER A 96 5.75 -3.41 -18.33
CA SER A 96 5.54 -3.97 -19.66
C SER A 96 6.80 -4.62 -20.26
N SER A 97 7.96 -4.41 -19.64
CA SER A 97 9.26 -4.90 -20.10
C SER A 97 9.77 -6.04 -19.23
N LYS A 98 9.96 -7.22 -19.83
CA LYS A 98 10.48 -8.39 -19.09
C LYS A 98 11.88 -8.14 -18.51
N SER A 99 12.75 -7.42 -19.23
CA SER A 99 14.11 -7.10 -18.77
C SER A 99 14.11 -6.15 -17.58
N ASP A 100 13.18 -5.19 -17.56
CA ASP A 100 13.06 -4.26 -16.44
C ASP A 100 12.39 -4.93 -15.24
N GLU A 101 11.38 -5.78 -15.45
CA GLU A 101 10.80 -6.63 -14.38
C GLU A 101 11.89 -7.47 -13.71
N GLU A 102 12.77 -8.13 -14.46
CA GLU A 102 13.89 -8.89 -13.90
C GLU A 102 14.88 -8.01 -13.12
N THR A 103 15.08 -6.76 -13.55
CA THR A 103 15.94 -5.80 -12.84
C THR A 103 15.29 -5.36 -11.52
N VAL A 104 13.99 -5.10 -11.52
CA VAL A 104 13.22 -4.77 -10.31
C VAL A 104 13.28 -5.93 -9.31
N LEU A 105 13.12 -7.17 -9.77
CA LEU A 105 13.12 -8.35 -8.88
C LEU A 105 14.49 -8.68 -8.27
N ARG A 106 15.58 -8.09 -8.80
CA ARG A 106 16.94 -8.15 -8.24
C ARG A 106 17.24 -7.02 -7.25
N LEU A 107 16.32 -6.08 -7.04
CA LEU A 107 16.52 -5.02 -6.06
C LEU A 107 16.54 -5.61 -4.65
N GLU A 108 17.46 -5.11 -3.83
CA GLU A 108 17.63 -5.49 -2.42
C GLU A 108 17.76 -4.23 -1.54
N GLY A 109 17.71 -4.44 -0.23
CA GLY A 109 17.98 -3.37 0.74
C GLY A 109 17.07 -2.15 0.55
N ASP A 110 17.65 -0.96 0.62
CA ASP A 110 16.90 0.30 0.56
C ASP A 110 16.34 0.57 -0.83
N SER A 111 17.01 0.12 -1.89
CA SER A 111 16.51 0.25 -3.26
C SER A 111 15.18 -0.49 -3.46
N ALA A 112 15.08 -1.71 -2.92
CA ALA A 112 13.83 -2.47 -2.94
C ALA A 112 12.72 -1.76 -2.16
N GLN A 113 13.04 -1.22 -0.97
CA GLN A 113 12.07 -0.48 -0.16
C GLN A 113 11.57 0.79 -0.88
N CYS A 114 12.49 1.58 -1.43
CA CYS A 114 12.15 2.78 -2.20
C CYS A 114 11.25 2.45 -3.39
N PHE A 115 11.54 1.37 -4.13
CA PHE A 115 10.71 0.95 -5.24
C PHE A 115 9.30 0.56 -4.78
N LEU A 116 9.18 -0.26 -3.72
CA LEU A 116 7.90 -0.64 -3.12
C LEU A 116 7.08 0.59 -2.70
N ASP A 117 7.72 1.55 -2.03
CA ASP A 117 7.08 2.77 -1.53
C ASP A 117 6.60 3.67 -2.67
N VAL A 118 7.40 3.86 -3.73
CA VAL A 118 7.01 4.69 -4.89
C VAL A 118 5.84 4.07 -5.64
N VAL A 119 5.85 2.76 -5.88
CA VAL A 119 4.73 2.09 -6.55
C VAL A 119 3.46 2.19 -5.72
N GLN A 120 3.55 1.93 -4.40
CA GLN A 120 2.41 2.03 -3.50
C GLN A 120 1.87 3.46 -3.41
N GLU A 121 2.72 4.48 -3.32
CA GLU A 121 2.30 5.90 -3.36
C GLU A 121 1.59 6.23 -4.68
N THR A 122 2.08 5.70 -5.80
CA THR A 122 1.47 5.93 -7.12
C THR A 122 0.09 5.26 -7.23
N LEU A 123 -0.08 4.08 -6.65
CA LEU A 123 -1.37 3.38 -6.54
C LEU A 123 -2.35 4.14 -5.64
N ASP A 124 -1.93 4.53 -4.44
CA ASP A 124 -2.79 5.22 -3.46
C ASP A 124 -3.29 6.58 -3.97
N ARG A 125 -2.51 7.26 -4.80
CA ARG A 125 -2.89 8.54 -5.43
C ARG A 125 -3.76 8.39 -6.68
N GLY A 126 -3.95 7.17 -7.18
CA GLY A 126 -4.77 6.92 -8.37
C GLY A 126 -4.15 7.39 -9.69
N PHE A 127 -2.82 7.56 -9.77
CA PHE A 127 -2.14 7.97 -11.01
C PHE A 127 -2.01 6.84 -12.04
N MET A 128 -2.30 5.61 -11.65
CA MET A 128 -2.31 4.47 -12.56
C MET A 128 -3.57 4.51 -13.43
N MET A 129 -3.38 4.82 -14.71
CA MET A 129 -4.44 5.22 -15.64
C MET A 129 -5.45 4.11 -16.02
N ALA A 130 -5.13 2.83 -15.78
CA ALA A 130 -5.97 1.70 -16.18
C ALA A 130 -5.94 0.55 -15.17
N GLN A 131 -7.03 -0.22 -15.10
CA GLN A 131 -7.13 -1.40 -14.21
C GLN A 131 -6.04 -2.45 -14.49
N GLU A 132 -5.63 -2.60 -15.74
CA GLU A 132 -4.54 -3.50 -16.11
C GLU A 132 -3.21 -3.07 -15.48
N HIS A 133 -2.89 -1.78 -15.53
CA HIS A 133 -1.67 -1.24 -14.91
C HIS A 133 -1.67 -1.46 -13.38
N ASN A 134 -2.82 -1.30 -12.72
CA ASN A 134 -2.94 -1.63 -11.28
C ASN A 134 -2.63 -3.09 -11.01
N ARG A 135 -3.16 -4.01 -11.82
CA ARG A 135 -2.89 -5.45 -11.68
C ARG A 135 -1.41 -5.76 -11.90
N MET A 136 -0.77 -5.12 -12.88
CA MET A 136 0.66 -5.29 -13.15
C MET A 136 1.51 -4.77 -11.98
N ALA A 137 1.19 -3.58 -11.46
CA ALA A 137 1.86 -2.99 -10.31
C ALA A 137 1.75 -3.90 -9.07
N LEU A 138 0.52 -4.31 -8.71
CA LEU A 138 0.25 -5.21 -7.59
C LEU A 138 0.99 -6.55 -7.74
N ARG A 139 1.06 -7.11 -8.96
CA ARG A 139 1.82 -8.33 -9.24
C ARG A 139 3.31 -8.15 -8.96
N ILE A 140 3.90 -7.05 -9.40
CA ILE A 140 5.34 -6.80 -9.29
C ILE A 140 5.74 -6.44 -7.85
N ILE A 141 5.00 -5.56 -7.17
CA ILE A 141 5.30 -5.24 -5.76
C ILE A 141 5.13 -6.46 -4.88
N ARG A 142 4.15 -7.32 -5.15
CA ARG A 142 4.00 -8.59 -4.43
C ARG A 142 5.24 -9.44 -4.62
N LYS A 143 5.63 -9.76 -5.86
CA LYS A 143 6.82 -10.57 -6.15
C LYS A 143 8.10 -9.99 -5.51
N LEU A 144 8.28 -8.67 -5.57
CA LEU A 144 9.43 -8.01 -4.96
C LEU A 144 9.37 -8.11 -3.43
N SER A 145 8.22 -7.86 -2.81
CA SER A 145 8.00 -8.05 -1.37
C SER A 145 8.31 -9.48 -0.91
N GLU A 146 7.96 -10.47 -1.73
CA GLU A 146 8.23 -11.88 -1.47
C GLU A 146 9.72 -12.25 -1.60
N SER A 147 10.48 -11.56 -2.46
CA SER A 147 11.91 -11.83 -2.66
C SER A 147 12.80 -11.08 -1.67
N CYS A 148 12.47 -9.84 -1.34
CA CYS A 148 13.30 -8.99 -0.49
C CYS A 148 12.83 -8.93 0.98
N ASP A 149 11.75 -9.63 1.32
CA ASP A 149 11.23 -9.69 2.68
C ASP A 149 10.82 -8.31 3.21
N LYS A 150 10.23 -7.46 2.36
CA LYS A 150 9.79 -6.09 2.73
C LYS A 150 8.38 -5.80 2.24
N LEU A 151 7.71 -4.87 2.90
CA LEU A 151 6.39 -4.36 2.52
C LEU A 151 6.47 -2.83 2.37
N PRO A 152 5.61 -2.21 1.55
CA PRO A 152 5.55 -0.76 1.48
C PRO A 152 5.33 -0.16 2.86
N SER A 153 6.10 0.89 3.16
CA SER A 153 6.09 1.59 4.44
C SER A 153 4.72 2.14 4.79
N SER A 154 3.94 2.58 3.78
CA SER A 154 2.59 3.12 3.96
C SER A 154 1.55 2.11 4.43
N LEU A 155 1.83 0.80 4.37
CA LEU A 155 0.95 -0.20 4.94
C LEU A 155 1.05 -0.27 6.46
N PHE A 156 2.15 0.21 7.06
CA PHE A 156 2.34 0.16 8.50
C PHE A 156 1.70 1.37 9.17
N ILE A 157 0.91 1.09 10.20
CA ILE A 157 0.29 2.13 11.03
C ILE A 157 0.97 2.20 12.38
N VAL A 158 0.89 3.38 12.99
CA VAL A 158 1.43 3.67 14.32
C VAL A 158 0.31 4.05 15.27
N GLY A 159 0.55 3.91 16.57
CA GLY A 159 -0.38 4.36 17.60
C GLY A 159 -1.43 3.32 18.02
N VAL A 160 -1.28 2.06 17.60
CA VAL A 160 -2.03 0.94 18.18
C VAL A 160 -1.58 0.72 19.62
N ASN A 161 -2.53 0.67 20.54
CA ASN A 161 -2.28 0.49 21.96
C ASN A 161 -3.48 -0.18 22.65
N GLY A 162 -3.35 -0.48 23.94
CA GLY A 162 -4.46 -0.99 24.75
C GLY A 162 -5.03 -2.31 24.21
N ARG A 163 -4.17 -3.16 23.62
CA ARG A 163 -4.57 -4.49 23.18
C ARG A 163 -5.02 -5.32 24.39
N ASP A 164 -6.16 -6.00 24.26
CA ASP A 164 -6.61 -6.99 25.22
C ASP A 164 -5.55 -8.09 25.45
N GLU A 165 -5.50 -8.65 26.66
CA GLU A 165 -4.56 -9.71 27.04
C GLU A 165 -4.84 -11.02 26.29
N TYR A 166 -6.13 -11.36 26.16
CA TYR A 166 -6.60 -12.57 25.51
C TYR A 166 -7.32 -12.26 24.20
N PRO A 167 -7.25 -13.16 23.20
CA PRO A 167 -7.98 -12.97 21.96
C PRO A 167 -9.49 -13.04 22.20
N THR A 168 -10.25 -12.15 21.57
CA THR A 168 -11.72 -12.22 21.60
C THR A 168 -12.25 -13.36 20.75
N PHE A 169 -11.58 -13.65 19.63
CA PHE A 169 -11.88 -14.79 18.77
C PHE A 169 -10.60 -15.52 18.37
N GLY A 170 -10.68 -16.85 18.28
CA GLY A 170 -9.58 -17.69 17.82
C GLY A 170 -10.10 -18.75 16.86
N GLY A 171 -9.40 -18.94 15.74
CA GLY A 171 -9.76 -19.92 14.72
C GLY A 171 -8.54 -20.40 13.92
N GLY A 172 -8.80 -21.21 12.89
CA GLY A 172 -7.75 -21.78 12.03
C GLY A 172 -6.91 -20.74 11.28
N PHE A 173 -7.46 -19.55 11.04
CA PHE A 173 -6.79 -18.46 10.32
C PHE A 173 -6.02 -17.50 11.23
N GLY A 174 -6.23 -17.54 12.55
CA GLY A 174 -5.62 -16.59 13.46
C GLY A 174 -6.40 -16.32 14.72
N GLU A 175 -5.88 -15.35 15.47
CA GLU A 175 -6.50 -14.75 16.64
C GLU A 175 -6.85 -13.30 16.34
N ILE A 176 -8.01 -12.88 16.85
CA ILE A 176 -8.46 -11.50 16.77
C ILE A 176 -8.43 -10.93 18.18
N TYR A 177 -7.64 -9.88 18.35
CA TYR A 177 -7.57 -9.11 19.57
C TYR A 177 -8.25 -7.77 19.36
N ARG A 178 -8.94 -7.29 20.38
CA ARG A 178 -9.38 -5.90 20.42
C ARG A 178 -8.23 -5.01 20.88
N ALA A 179 -8.12 -3.83 20.29
CA ALA A 179 -7.18 -2.78 20.68
C ALA A 179 -7.77 -1.40 20.36
N SER A 180 -6.99 -0.35 20.60
CA SER A 180 -7.32 1.04 20.28
C SER A 180 -6.26 1.66 19.37
N CYS A 181 -6.68 2.54 18.48
CA CYS A 181 -5.80 3.37 17.65
C CYS A 181 -6.36 4.80 17.64
N GLY A 182 -5.73 5.69 18.42
CA GLY A 182 -6.36 6.96 18.81
C GLY A 182 -7.70 6.71 19.52
N ASP A 183 -8.74 7.44 19.13
CA ASP A 183 -10.10 7.32 19.71
C ASP A 183 -10.94 6.18 19.11
N ARG A 184 -10.36 5.36 18.24
CA ARG A 184 -11.07 4.29 17.51
C ARG A 184 -10.70 2.92 18.07
N ARG A 185 -11.72 2.10 18.33
CA ARG A 185 -11.53 0.67 18.59
C ARG A 185 -11.18 -0.04 17.29
N VAL A 186 -10.17 -0.90 17.34
CA VAL A 186 -9.66 -1.67 16.21
C VAL A 186 -9.55 -3.15 16.56
N ALA A 187 -9.59 -3.99 15.53
CA ALA A 187 -9.30 -5.42 15.61
C ALA A 187 -7.89 -5.69 15.07
N LEU A 188 -7.08 -6.41 15.83
CA LEU A 188 -5.78 -6.94 15.44
C LEU A 188 -5.92 -8.41 15.10
N LYS A 189 -5.81 -8.75 13.82
CA LYS A 189 -5.76 -10.13 13.36
C LYS A 189 -4.31 -10.59 13.34
N ARG A 190 -3.95 -11.37 14.37
CA ARG A 190 -2.69 -12.08 14.44
C ARG A 190 -2.85 -13.41 13.75
N MET A 191 -2.23 -13.56 12.59
CA MET A 191 -2.30 -14.81 11.84
C MET A 191 -1.61 -15.94 12.62
N ARG A 192 -2.33 -17.05 12.84
CA ARG A 192 -1.79 -18.26 13.49
C ARG A 192 -1.26 -19.16 12.40
N TYR A 193 0.00 -19.53 12.52
CA TYR A 193 0.56 -20.52 11.63
C TYR A 193 1.10 -21.67 12.45
N PHE A 194 0.51 -22.85 12.28
CA PHE A 194 0.90 -24.04 13.01
C PHE A 194 2.38 -24.34 12.73
N ILE A 195 3.23 -24.11 13.73
CA ILE A 195 4.70 -24.26 13.70
C ILE A 195 5.17 -25.69 13.38
N ARG A 196 4.26 -26.65 13.15
CA ARG A 196 4.60 -28.01 12.72
C ARG A 196 4.91 -28.02 11.22
N GLY A 197 6.11 -27.58 10.86
CA GLY A 197 6.72 -27.79 9.54
C GLY A 197 6.31 -26.80 8.44
N SER A 198 5.55 -25.75 8.74
CA SER A 198 5.24 -24.70 7.75
C SER A 198 6.40 -23.71 7.62
N ASP A 199 6.91 -23.56 6.40
CA ASP A 199 7.91 -22.57 6.00
C ASP A 199 7.46 -21.14 6.39
N LEU A 200 8.21 -20.46 7.27
CA LEU A 200 8.00 -19.05 7.66
C LEU A 200 7.86 -18.13 6.45
N ARG A 201 8.48 -18.51 5.33
CA ARG A 201 8.32 -17.84 4.05
C ARG A 201 6.87 -17.93 3.57
N ARG A 202 6.28 -19.13 3.47
CA ARG A 202 4.90 -19.33 2.99
C ARG A 202 3.87 -18.56 3.83
N ILE A 203 4.07 -18.56 5.14
CA ILE A 203 3.33 -17.78 6.10
C ILE A 203 3.32 -16.30 5.71
N ARG A 204 4.51 -15.75 5.45
CA ARG A 204 4.67 -14.37 5.06
C ARG A 204 4.12 -14.08 3.66
N LEU A 205 4.27 -15.00 2.71
CA LEU A 205 3.67 -14.87 1.37
C LEU A 205 2.15 -14.70 1.48
N ASN A 206 1.50 -15.51 2.30
CA ASN A 206 0.05 -15.44 2.53
C ASN A 206 -0.33 -14.11 3.19
N PHE A 207 0.39 -13.69 4.22
CA PHE A 207 0.18 -12.41 4.89
C PHE A 207 0.29 -11.23 3.90
N CYS A 208 1.38 -11.17 3.11
CA CYS A 208 1.61 -10.12 2.13
C CYS A 208 0.47 -10.11 1.08
N ARG A 209 0.10 -11.29 0.57
CA ARG A 209 -0.96 -11.42 -0.43
C ARG A 209 -2.30 -10.91 0.08
N GLU A 210 -2.68 -11.29 1.30
CA GLU A 210 -3.93 -10.85 1.93
C GLU A 210 -3.91 -9.34 2.19
N ALA A 211 -2.80 -8.78 2.71
CA ALA A 211 -2.66 -7.35 2.96
C ALA A 211 -2.79 -6.50 1.67
N PHE A 212 -2.09 -6.90 0.60
CA PHE A 212 -2.14 -6.16 -0.67
C PHE A 212 -3.52 -6.18 -1.33
N VAL A 213 -4.18 -7.34 -1.33
CA VAL A 213 -5.52 -7.45 -1.91
C VAL A 213 -6.50 -6.66 -1.07
N TRP A 214 -6.48 -6.83 0.25
CA TRP A 214 -7.42 -6.17 1.14
C TRP A 214 -7.29 -4.65 1.13
N LYS A 215 -6.06 -4.11 1.03
CA LYS A 215 -5.80 -2.67 0.91
C LYS A 215 -6.48 -2.01 -0.30
N ASP A 216 -6.68 -2.75 -1.40
CA ASP A 216 -7.28 -2.22 -2.63
C ASP A 216 -8.82 -2.25 -2.60
N LEU A 217 -9.44 -2.92 -1.62
CA LEU A 217 -10.88 -3.09 -1.54
C LEU A 217 -11.58 -1.92 -0.85
N HIS A 218 -12.49 -1.28 -1.57
CA HIS A 218 -13.24 -0.12 -1.12
C HIS A 218 -14.72 -0.28 -1.45
N HIS A 219 -15.49 -0.77 -0.48
CA HIS A 219 -16.93 -0.99 -0.62
C HIS A 219 -17.61 -0.96 0.77
N PRO A 220 -18.85 -0.44 0.90
CA PRO A 220 -19.56 -0.37 2.19
C PRO A 220 -19.73 -1.73 2.88
N ASN A 221 -19.90 -2.81 2.11
CA ASN A 221 -20.06 -4.19 2.62
C ASN A 221 -18.76 -5.01 2.63
N ILE A 222 -17.61 -4.36 2.47
CA ILE A 222 -16.30 -4.96 2.74
C ILE A 222 -15.74 -4.29 4.00
N LEU A 223 -15.14 -5.09 4.88
CA LEU A 223 -14.49 -4.59 6.08
C LEU A 223 -13.25 -3.77 5.66
N PRO A 224 -13.06 -2.53 6.12
CA PRO A 224 -11.89 -1.75 5.71
C PRO A 224 -10.59 -2.31 6.28
N PHE A 225 -9.54 -2.33 5.46
CA PHE A 225 -8.17 -2.54 5.92
C PHE A 225 -7.56 -1.21 6.37
N LEU A 226 -7.15 -1.12 7.64
CA LEU A 226 -6.54 0.10 8.18
C LEU A 226 -5.02 0.09 8.04
N GLY A 227 -4.40 -1.09 8.04
CA GLY A 227 -2.95 -1.24 7.89
C GLY A 227 -2.40 -2.45 8.64
N ILE A 228 -1.10 -2.40 8.89
CA ILE A 228 -0.32 -3.43 9.56
C ILE A 228 0.24 -2.84 10.85
N ASP A 229 -0.01 -3.53 11.95
CA ASP A 229 0.66 -3.31 13.21
C ASP A 229 1.85 -4.28 13.33
N ARG A 230 2.97 -3.75 13.81
CA ARG A 230 4.20 -4.53 14.10
C ARG A 230 4.63 -4.44 15.56
N ASP A 231 3.94 -3.63 16.36
CA ASP A 231 4.41 -3.25 17.70
C ASP A 231 3.61 -3.95 18.81
N SER A 232 2.35 -4.32 18.58
CA SER A 232 1.54 -4.96 19.64
C SER A 232 2.05 -6.36 20.01
N PHE A 233 2.66 -7.08 19.07
CA PHE A 233 3.18 -8.43 19.29
C PHE A 233 4.64 -8.54 18.89
N PRO A 234 5.54 -8.90 19.82
CA PRO A 234 6.92 -9.21 19.46
C PRO A 234 6.97 -10.29 18.38
N SER A 235 7.74 -10.03 17.32
CA SER A 235 7.98 -10.97 16.21
C SER A 235 6.74 -11.37 15.39
N SER A 236 5.63 -10.64 15.47
CA SER A 236 4.43 -10.94 14.67
C SER A 236 3.82 -9.68 14.07
N LEU A 237 3.53 -9.72 12.77
CA LEU A 237 2.72 -8.71 12.11
C LEU A 237 1.23 -9.01 12.31
N CYS A 238 0.44 -7.96 12.55
CA CYS A 238 -1.01 -8.04 12.68
C CYS A 238 -1.67 -7.17 11.61
N MET A 239 -2.71 -7.69 10.97
CA MET A 239 -3.58 -6.87 10.13
C MET A 239 -4.56 -6.11 11.03
N VAL A 240 -4.81 -4.85 10.70
CA VAL A 240 -5.65 -3.96 11.49
C VAL A 240 -6.89 -3.58 10.70
N SER A 241 -8.04 -3.71 11.34
CA SER A 241 -9.36 -3.29 10.80
C SER A 241 -10.20 -2.61 11.89
N PRO A 242 -11.31 -1.94 11.55
CA PRO A 242 -12.23 -1.43 12.57
C PRO A 242 -12.77 -2.54 13.48
N TRP A 243 -12.94 -2.26 14.76
CA TRP A 243 -13.57 -3.20 15.68
C TRP A 243 -15.08 -3.27 15.46
N MET A 244 -15.57 -4.48 15.15
CA MET A 244 -16.96 -4.76 14.84
C MET A 244 -17.70 -5.17 16.13
N GLU A 245 -18.43 -4.23 16.75
CA GLU A 245 -19.01 -4.37 18.10
C GLU A 245 -19.85 -5.62 18.31
N HIS A 246 -20.63 -5.99 17.29
CA HIS A 246 -21.54 -7.13 17.36
C HIS A 246 -20.90 -8.44 16.86
N GLY A 247 -19.62 -8.39 16.51
CA GLY A 247 -18.86 -9.53 16.04
C GLY A 247 -19.41 -10.06 14.71
N THR A 248 -19.63 -11.37 14.65
CA THR A 248 -20.04 -12.07 13.44
C THR A 248 -21.56 -12.05 13.24
N VAL A 249 -22.03 -12.18 12.00
CA VAL A 249 -23.46 -12.28 11.68
C VAL A 249 -24.14 -13.42 12.45
N THR A 250 -23.45 -14.56 12.60
CA THR A 250 -23.97 -15.67 13.42
C THR A 250 -24.18 -15.27 14.88
N ASN A 251 -23.28 -14.50 15.48
CA ASN A 251 -23.41 -14.04 16.87
C ASN A 251 -24.48 -12.94 17.02
N TYR A 252 -24.58 -12.05 16.03
CA TYR A 252 -25.60 -11.03 15.99
C TYR A 252 -27.01 -11.63 15.93
N LEU A 253 -27.25 -12.59 15.02
CA LEU A 253 -28.57 -13.23 14.88
C LEU A 253 -29.00 -14.02 16.12
N LYS A 254 -28.03 -14.65 16.81
CA LYS A 254 -28.30 -15.33 18.09
C LYS A 254 -28.78 -14.39 19.19
N THR A 255 -28.37 -13.12 19.15
CA THR A 255 -28.62 -12.14 20.20
C THR A 255 -29.77 -11.19 19.88
N HIS A 256 -30.02 -10.90 18.61
CA HIS A 256 -31.00 -9.92 18.15
C HIS A 256 -32.16 -10.53 17.34
N GLY A 257 -32.18 -11.85 17.16
CA GLY A 257 -33.20 -12.54 16.38
C GLY A 257 -32.94 -12.48 14.87
N TYR A 258 -33.93 -12.96 14.09
CA TYR A 258 -33.79 -13.19 12.65
C TYR A 258 -34.54 -12.17 11.78
N GLU A 259 -35.07 -11.10 12.37
CA GLU A 259 -35.91 -10.12 11.67
C GLU A 259 -35.17 -9.40 10.53
N ASN A 260 -33.86 -9.22 10.66
CA ASN A 260 -33.03 -8.52 9.67
C ASN A 260 -32.27 -9.44 8.71
N VAL A 261 -32.52 -10.76 8.70
CA VAL A 261 -31.72 -11.73 7.91
C VAL A 261 -31.67 -11.37 6.43
N ASP A 262 -32.80 -10.99 5.83
CA ASP A 262 -32.86 -10.67 4.39
C ASP A 262 -31.96 -9.50 4.04
N LYS A 263 -31.91 -8.48 4.90
CA LYS A 263 -31.01 -7.33 4.75
C LYS A 263 -29.54 -7.78 4.85
N LEU A 264 -29.19 -8.60 5.83
CA LEU A 264 -27.82 -9.10 6.01
C LEU A 264 -27.35 -9.94 4.82
N LEU A 265 -28.23 -10.79 4.29
CA LEU A 265 -27.95 -11.58 3.09
C LEU A 265 -27.76 -10.69 1.87
N HIS A 266 -28.61 -9.67 1.70
CA HIS A 266 -28.50 -8.72 0.61
C HIS A 266 -27.17 -7.95 0.65
N GLU A 267 -26.81 -7.41 1.81
CA GLU A 267 -25.55 -6.68 2.01
C GLU A 267 -24.32 -7.58 1.83
N THR A 268 -24.40 -8.83 2.29
CA THR A 268 -23.35 -9.83 2.03
C THR A 268 -23.21 -10.11 0.54
N ALA A 269 -24.33 -10.25 -0.18
CA ALA A 269 -24.32 -10.46 -1.62
C ALA A 269 -23.72 -9.25 -2.38
N GLN A 270 -24.00 -8.02 -1.95
CA GLN A 270 -23.38 -6.81 -2.51
C GLN A 270 -21.85 -6.81 -2.31
N GLY A 271 -21.38 -7.22 -1.14
CA GLY A 271 -19.95 -7.40 -0.89
C GLY A 271 -19.32 -8.44 -1.82
N LEU A 272 -19.98 -9.57 -2.05
CA LEU A 272 -19.51 -10.63 -2.96
C LEU A 272 -19.53 -10.19 -4.42
N GLU A 273 -20.58 -9.51 -4.85
CA GLU A 273 -20.68 -8.94 -6.19
C GLU A 273 -19.49 -8.02 -6.47
N TYR A 274 -19.15 -7.15 -5.51
CA TYR A 274 -17.98 -6.29 -5.60
C TYR A 274 -16.66 -7.08 -5.68
N LEU A 275 -16.46 -8.12 -4.86
CA LEU A 275 -15.25 -8.94 -4.94
C LEU A 275 -15.14 -9.62 -6.32
N HIS A 276 -16.24 -10.16 -6.83
CA HIS A 276 -16.29 -10.82 -8.13
C HIS A 276 -16.04 -9.83 -9.27
N SER A 277 -16.54 -8.59 -9.19
CA SER A 277 -16.23 -7.54 -10.18
C SER A 277 -14.74 -7.15 -10.20
N ARG A 278 -14.00 -7.50 -9.14
CA ARG A 278 -12.54 -7.34 -9.01
C ARG A 278 -11.77 -8.63 -9.32
N ASN A 279 -12.43 -9.70 -9.78
CA ASN A 279 -11.87 -11.03 -10.00
C ASN A 279 -11.26 -11.66 -8.73
N ILE A 280 -11.87 -11.40 -7.57
CA ILE A 280 -11.45 -11.95 -6.28
C ILE A 280 -12.51 -12.94 -5.80
N VAL A 281 -12.09 -14.16 -5.51
CA VAL A 281 -12.92 -15.18 -4.87
C VAL A 281 -12.59 -15.16 -3.38
N HIS A 282 -13.59 -14.96 -2.52
CA HIS A 282 -13.39 -14.93 -1.06
C HIS A 282 -12.92 -16.30 -0.53
N GLY A 283 -13.29 -17.42 -1.14
CA GLY A 283 -12.75 -18.75 -0.78
C GLY A 283 -13.21 -19.33 0.57
N ASP A 284 -13.84 -18.54 1.44
CA ASP A 284 -14.29 -18.98 2.77
C ASP A 284 -15.52 -18.20 3.28
N LEU A 285 -16.56 -18.12 2.46
CA LEU A 285 -17.78 -17.42 2.82
C LEU A 285 -18.61 -18.24 3.84
N ARG A 286 -18.55 -17.84 5.11
CA ARG A 286 -19.35 -18.41 6.20
C ARG A 286 -19.81 -17.31 7.14
N GLY A 287 -20.94 -17.50 7.82
CA GLY A 287 -21.49 -16.49 8.77
C GLY A 287 -20.54 -16.15 9.94
N VAL A 288 -19.54 -16.99 10.21
CA VAL A 288 -18.46 -16.74 11.19
C VAL A 288 -17.38 -15.79 10.69
N HIS A 289 -17.35 -15.47 9.39
CA HIS A 289 -16.39 -14.58 8.73
C HIS A 289 -17.06 -13.32 8.15
N THR A 290 -18.36 -13.17 8.36
CA THR A 290 -19.11 -11.95 8.04
C THR A 290 -19.32 -11.17 9.34
N TYR A 291 -18.88 -9.91 9.38
CA TYR A 291 -18.87 -9.09 10.59
C TYR A 291 -19.93 -7.99 10.57
N PHE A 292 -20.24 -7.46 11.75
CA PHE A 292 -21.31 -6.48 11.94
C PHE A 292 -20.93 -5.30 12.87
N GLN A 293 -21.19 -4.07 12.41
CA GLN A 293 -20.84 -2.84 13.12
C GLN A 293 -22.08 -2.15 13.70
N CYS A 294 -22.02 -1.73 14.96
CA CYS A 294 -22.93 -0.72 15.50
C CYS A 294 -22.31 0.66 15.37
N LYS A 295 -23.03 1.61 14.76
CA LYS A 295 -22.97 2.98 15.27
C LYS A 295 -24.26 3.75 15.01
N TYR A 296 -24.85 3.64 13.80
CA TYR A 296 -26.20 4.13 13.49
C TYR A 296 -26.83 3.41 12.28
N SER A 297 -26.15 2.40 11.72
CA SER A 297 -26.66 1.62 10.60
C SER A 297 -26.12 0.19 10.64
N ASP A 298 -27.05 -0.72 10.84
CA ASP A 298 -26.90 -2.17 10.90
C ASP A 298 -26.42 -2.74 9.55
N HIS A 299 -25.11 -2.77 9.30
CA HIS A 299 -24.56 -3.24 8.02
C HIS A 299 -23.62 -4.45 8.18
N ALA A 300 -23.85 -5.48 7.36
CA ALA A 300 -22.95 -6.60 7.18
C ALA A 300 -21.73 -6.21 6.35
N ARG A 301 -20.55 -6.64 6.81
CA ARG A 301 -19.26 -6.46 6.12
C ARG A 301 -18.50 -7.77 6.03
N LEU A 302 -17.98 -8.07 4.85
CA LEU A 302 -17.10 -9.22 4.63
C LEU A 302 -15.65 -8.84 4.92
N GLU A 303 -14.99 -9.63 5.75
CA GLU A 303 -13.54 -9.58 5.85
C GLU A 303 -12.95 -10.33 4.66
N CYS A 304 -12.04 -9.69 3.91
CA CYS A 304 -11.38 -10.36 2.80
C CYS A 304 -10.36 -11.37 3.34
N VAL A 305 -10.72 -12.64 3.36
CA VAL A 305 -9.80 -13.75 3.58
C VAL A 305 -9.47 -14.36 2.22
N LEU A 306 -8.20 -14.55 1.91
CA LEU A 306 -7.80 -15.33 0.73
C LEU A 306 -7.45 -16.74 1.17
N GLY A 307 -8.24 -17.72 0.72
CA GLY A 307 -7.95 -19.15 0.83
C GLY A 307 -6.81 -19.61 -0.07
#